data_AF-A0A3Q3AS32-F1
#
_entry.id   AF-A0A3Q3AS32-F1
#
_cell.length_a   1.000
_cell.length_b   1.000
_cell.length_c   1.000
_cell.angle_alpha   90.00
_cell.angle_beta   90.00
_cell.angle_gamma   90.00
#
_symmetry.space_group_name_H-M   'P 1'
#
loop_
_entity.id
_entity.type
_entity.pdbx_description
1 polymer ?
#
loop_
_entity_poly.entity_id
_entity_poly.type
_entity_poly.pdbx_seq_one_letter_code
_entity_poly.pdbx_strand_id
1 'polypeptide(L)'
;MAAVVERVDGCVGSLDPDSVSLRQSTPPPDQQHQNNPLLGLPIVAIENILNFLSYDEISLLRSVCKRMDIICQRVLNQGFLKVERYHSLCQRQVKAQLPRRESERRNHSLARHADILAAVETRLSLLNMTFMKYVDSNLCCFIPGKVIDEIYRVLRYVNSTRAPQRAHEVLQELRDISSMAMEYFDEKIVPILKKKLPGTDLSGRLIGSAPVAGPSTSLTTMSLLAKNTPSRSEMTKVQQQVKVNGASMTVLRREMQEIRVKQLEQQKQLQDQEQKLLEQSQVIGEQNARLAELEHKLRELMDSNARSRKSSDLPRQSKRLRSRK
;
A
#
# COMPACT_ATOMS: atom_id res chain seq x y z
N MET A 1 17.95 2.31 -16.01
CA MET A 1 18.79 2.57 -17.20
C MET A 1 18.02 2.10 -18.41
N ALA A 2 17.86 2.94 -19.44
CA ALA A 2 17.14 2.56 -20.66
C ALA A 2 18.13 2.04 -21.70
N ALA A 3 17.89 0.84 -22.23
CA ALA A 3 18.67 0.30 -23.34
C ALA A 3 18.07 0.79 -24.67
N VAL A 4 18.79 1.69 -25.34
CA VAL A 4 18.57 1.99 -26.76
C VAL A 4 19.39 0.96 -27.55
N VAL A 5 18.74 0.21 -28.43
CA VAL A 5 19.42 -0.70 -29.37
C VAL A 5 19.35 -0.06 -30.75
N GLU A 6 20.49 0.40 -31.26
CA GLU A 6 20.60 0.89 -32.63
C GLU A 6 20.49 -0.25 -33.65
N ARG A 7 19.88 0.05 -34.79
CA ARG A 7 19.97 -0.78 -36.00
C ARG A 7 21.22 -0.40 -36.79
N VAL A 8 21.88 -1.40 -37.36
CA VAL A 8 22.91 -1.21 -38.40
C VAL A 8 22.48 -2.03 -39.62
N ASP A 9 22.32 -1.36 -40.76
CA ASP A 9 22.09 -1.96 -42.07
C ASP A 9 23.41 -2.23 -42.82
N GLY A 10 23.48 -3.29 -43.64
CA GLY A 10 24.66 -3.62 -44.45
C GLY A 10 24.45 -4.74 -45.49
N CYS A 11 24.79 -4.48 -46.75
CA CYS A 11 24.55 -5.33 -47.96
C CYS A 11 25.90 -5.90 -48.51
N VAL A 12 26.07 -6.79 -49.51
CA VAL A 12 25.25 -7.21 -50.67
C VAL A 12 25.58 -8.66 -51.11
N GLY A 13 24.59 -9.43 -51.59
CA GLY A 13 24.76 -10.57 -52.52
C GLY A 13 25.05 -11.96 -51.89
N SER A 14 24.80 -13.10 -52.54
CA SER A 14 24.26 -13.39 -53.89
C SER A 14 23.76 -14.86 -53.98
N LEU A 15 22.72 -15.13 -54.81
CA LEU A 15 22.30 -16.37 -55.54
C LEU A 15 22.72 -17.78 -54.99
N ASP A 16 21.89 -18.83 -54.92
CA ASP A 16 20.91 -19.37 -55.88
C ASP A 16 19.86 -20.35 -55.20
N PRO A 17 18.93 -21.06 -55.91
CA PRO A 17 17.59 -21.41 -55.37
C PRO A 17 17.37 -22.88 -54.90
N ASP A 18 16.07 -23.21 -54.70
CA ASP A 18 15.43 -24.51 -54.43
C ASP A 18 15.35 -25.03 -52.98
N SER A 19 14.23 -24.73 -52.30
CA SER A 19 13.31 -25.80 -51.83
C SER A 19 12.00 -25.29 -51.19
N VAL A 20 10.89 -25.89 -51.64
CA VAL A 20 9.61 -26.15 -50.94
C VAL A 20 9.00 -25.03 -50.08
N SER A 21 7.94 -24.42 -50.62
CA SER A 21 7.03 -23.55 -49.87
C SER A 21 6.20 -24.35 -48.84
N LEU A 22 6.47 -24.15 -47.54
CA LEU A 22 5.43 -24.24 -46.51
C LEU A 22 4.98 -22.84 -46.13
N ARG A 23 3.71 -22.51 -46.42
CA ARG A 23 3.06 -21.31 -45.87
C ARG A 23 2.88 -21.46 -44.36
N GLN A 24 3.88 -21.07 -43.58
CA GLN A 24 3.63 -20.69 -42.19
C GLN A 24 2.84 -19.38 -42.18
N SER A 25 1.56 -19.48 -41.84
CA SER A 25 0.73 -18.32 -41.54
C SER A 25 1.33 -17.59 -40.34
N THR A 26 1.82 -16.37 -40.56
CA THR A 26 2.20 -15.46 -39.48
C THR A 26 0.96 -15.20 -38.61
N PRO A 27 0.98 -15.51 -37.30
CA PRO A 27 -0.09 -15.08 -36.41
C PRO A 27 -0.03 -13.55 -36.25
N PRO A 28 -1.17 -12.87 -36.06
CA PRO A 28 -1.18 -11.44 -35.80
C PRO A 28 -0.48 -11.13 -34.46
N PRO A 29 0.16 -9.95 -34.32
CA PRO A 29 1.02 -9.64 -33.17
C PRO A 29 0.31 -9.50 -31.80
N ASP A 30 -1.02 -9.67 -31.74
CA ASP A 30 -1.82 -9.46 -30.53
C ASP A 30 -2.07 -10.73 -29.66
N GLN A 31 -1.71 -11.93 -30.12
CA GLN A 31 -2.13 -13.18 -29.45
C GLN A 31 -1.19 -13.72 -28.36
N GLN A 32 0.05 -13.23 -28.24
CA GLN A 32 1.03 -13.76 -27.27
C GLN A 32 0.67 -13.55 -25.77
N HIS A 33 -0.33 -12.71 -25.46
CA HIS A 33 -0.74 -12.43 -24.08
C HIS A 33 -1.86 -13.32 -23.53
N GLN A 34 -2.49 -14.20 -24.34
CA GLN A 34 -3.70 -14.93 -23.92
C GLN A 34 -3.45 -16.24 -23.15
N ASN A 35 -2.22 -16.78 -23.13
CA ASN A 35 -1.91 -18.08 -22.51
C ASN A 35 -0.88 -17.98 -21.36
N ASN A 36 -1.10 -17.08 -20.40
CA ASN A 36 -0.35 -17.05 -19.14
C ASN A 36 -1.25 -17.53 -17.98
N PRO A 37 -1.20 -18.81 -17.55
CA PRO A 37 -2.10 -19.34 -16.52
C PRO A 37 -2.02 -18.57 -15.20
N LEU A 38 -0.82 -18.13 -14.80
CA LEU A 38 -0.59 -17.28 -13.63
C LEU A 38 -1.36 -15.95 -13.71
N LEU A 39 -1.43 -15.35 -14.89
CA LEU A 39 -2.22 -14.13 -15.14
C LEU A 39 -3.70 -14.45 -15.39
N GLY A 40 -4.09 -15.71 -15.55
CA GLY A 40 -5.49 -16.12 -15.53
C GLY A 40 -6.11 -16.09 -14.12
N LEU A 41 -5.28 -16.22 -13.08
CA LEU A 41 -5.74 -16.32 -11.69
C LEU A 41 -6.42 -15.03 -11.17
N PRO A 42 -7.39 -15.15 -10.23
CA PRO A 42 -7.91 -14.01 -9.49
C PRO A 42 -6.80 -13.23 -8.79
N ILE A 43 -6.93 -11.90 -8.69
CA ILE A 43 -5.90 -11.02 -8.11
C ILE A 43 -5.48 -11.46 -6.70
N VAL A 44 -6.41 -11.94 -5.88
CA VAL A 44 -6.14 -12.44 -4.51
C VAL A 44 -5.22 -13.67 -4.51
N ALA A 45 -5.34 -14.56 -5.50
CA ALA A 45 -4.46 -15.71 -5.63
C ALA A 45 -3.04 -15.29 -6.06
N ILE A 46 -2.93 -14.29 -6.94
CA ILE A 46 -1.63 -13.71 -7.34
C ILE A 46 -0.99 -12.98 -6.14
N GLU A 47 -1.73 -12.15 -5.41
CA GLU A 47 -1.27 -11.49 -4.18
C GLU A 47 -0.80 -12.52 -3.13
N ASN A 48 -1.49 -13.66 -2.99
CA ASN A 48 -1.07 -14.75 -2.11
C ASN A 48 0.22 -15.45 -2.57
N ILE A 49 0.45 -15.60 -3.88
CA ILE A 49 1.72 -16.12 -4.42
C ILE A 49 2.85 -15.11 -4.17
N LEU A 50 2.61 -13.82 -4.38
CA LEU A 50 3.59 -12.76 -4.14
C LEU A 50 3.98 -12.62 -2.66
N ASN A 51 3.10 -12.98 -1.71
CA ASN A 51 3.44 -12.99 -0.27
C ASN A 51 4.59 -13.96 0.11
N PHE A 52 5.00 -14.88 -0.78
CA PHE A 52 6.18 -15.75 -0.57
C PHE A 52 7.50 -15.11 -1.04
N LEU A 53 7.44 -13.95 -1.69
CA LEU A 53 8.60 -13.20 -2.18
C LEU A 53 8.92 -12.01 -1.28
N SER A 54 10.16 -11.54 -1.34
CA SER A 54 10.55 -10.25 -0.77
C SER A 54 9.93 -9.07 -1.53
N TYR A 55 9.79 -7.92 -0.88
CA TYR A 55 9.31 -6.71 -1.53
C TYR A 55 10.30 -6.22 -2.61
N ASP A 56 11.60 -6.48 -2.47
CA ASP A 56 12.60 -6.23 -3.51
C ASP A 56 12.33 -7.04 -4.79
N GLU A 57 12.09 -8.35 -4.68
CA GLU A 57 11.69 -9.20 -5.82
C GLU A 57 10.38 -8.72 -6.45
N ILE A 58 9.38 -8.34 -5.64
CA ILE A 58 8.10 -7.78 -6.10
C ILE A 58 8.31 -6.48 -6.89
N SER A 59 9.27 -5.63 -6.47
CA SER A 59 9.66 -4.42 -7.22
C SER A 59 10.28 -4.73 -8.58
N LEU A 60 11.06 -5.81 -8.70
CA LEU A 60 11.63 -6.25 -9.98
C LEU A 60 10.56 -6.83 -10.93
N LEU A 61 9.61 -7.61 -10.39
CA LEU A 61 8.51 -8.24 -11.16
C LEU A 61 7.60 -7.23 -11.88
N ARG A 62 7.60 -5.96 -11.47
CA ARG A 62 6.91 -4.87 -12.17
C ARG A 62 7.30 -4.73 -13.65
N SER A 63 8.53 -5.10 -14.00
CA SER A 63 9.02 -5.02 -15.38
C SER A 63 8.47 -6.10 -16.32
N VAL A 64 7.83 -7.16 -15.79
CA VAL A 64 7.45 -8.36 -16.55
C VAL A 64 6.28 -8.10 -17.50
N CYS A 65 5.18 -7.51 -17.02
CA CYS A 65 4.04 -7.16 -17.87
C CYS A 65 3.12 -6.12 -17.20
N LYS A 66 2.28 -5.44 -17.99
CA LYS A 66 1.35 -4.39 -17.50
C LYS A 66 0.44 -4.86 -16.36
N ARG A 67 -0.06 -6.11 -16.41
CA ARG A 67 -0.91 -6.66 -15.34
C ARG A 67 -0.13 -6.95 -14.08
N MET A 68 1.09 -7.48 -14.20
CA MET A 68 1.96 -7.72 -13.04
C MET A 68 2.38 -6.41 -12.39
N ASP A 69 2.73 -5.37 -13.18
CA ASP A 69 3.03 -4.03 -12.67
C ASP A 69 1.88 -3.50 -11.79
N ILE A 70 0.63 -3.49 -12.27
CA ILE A 70 -0.53 -3.01 -11.48
C ILE A 70 -0.67 -3.78 -10.15
N ILE A 71 -0.48 -5.09 -10.15
CA ILE A 71 -0.59 -5.93 -8.94
C ILE A 71 0.58 -5.63 -7.98
N CYS A 72 1.82 -5.65 -8.47
CA CYS A 72 3.00 -5.35 -7.67
C CYS A 72 2.99 -3.92 -7.10
N GLN A 73 2.54 -2.92 -7.88
CA GLN A 73 2.33 -1.55 -7.39
C GLN A 73 1.37 -1.52 -6.18
N ARG A 74 0.25 -2.25 -6.26
CA ARG A 74 -0.73 -2.37 -5.18
C ARG A 74 -0.13 -3.06 -3.95
N VAL A 75 0.61 -4.15 -4.15
CA VAL A 75 1.28 -4.91 -3.08
C VAL A 75 2.34 -4.07 -2.37
N LEU A 76 3.17 -3.30 -3.10
CA LEU A 76 4.19 -2.41 -2.54
C LEU A 76 3.58 -1.26 -1.73
N ASN A 77 2.56 -0.59 -2.28
CA ASN A 77 1.84 0.48 -1.56
C ASN A 77 1.22 -0.05 -0.26
N GLN A 78 0.55 -1.21 -0.32
CA GLN A 78 0.02 -1.86 0.88
C GLN A 78 1.12 -2.34 1.84
N GLY A 79 2.27 -2.79 1.32
CA GLY A 79 3.42 -3.26 2.10
C GLY A 79 3.97 -2.16 3.00
N PHE A 80 4.14 -0.95 2.46
CA PHE A 80 4.56 0.21 3.25
C PHE A 80 3.55 0.54 4.37
N LEU A 81 2.26 0.61 4.04
CA LEU A 81 1.19 0.85 5.03
C LEU A 81 1.00 -0.31 6.03
N LYS A 82 1.41 -1.53 5.69
CA LYS A 82 1.44 -2.68 6.62
C LYS A 82 2.63 -2.58 7.58
N VAL A 83 3.81 -2.20 7.11
CA VAL A 83 5.01 -2.11 7.97
C VAL A 83 4.95 -0.91 8.92
N GLU A 84 4.39 0.23 8.49
CA GLU A 84 4.14 1.40 9.36
C GLU A 84 3.20 1.06 10.52
N ARG A 85 2.09 0.35 10.24
CA ARG A 85 1.17 -0.14 11.28
C ARG A 85 1.81 -1.17 12.20
N TYR A 86 2.67 -2.04 11.67
CA TYR A 86 3.40 -3.03 12.46
C TYR A 86 4.44 -2.37 13.40
N HIS A 87 5.20 -1.40 12.90
CA HIS A 87 6.08 -0.56 13.72
C HIS A 87 5.29 0.12 14.85
N SER A 88 4.16 0.77 14.52
CA SER A 88 3.30 1.46 15.49
C SER A 88 2.80 0.54 16.61
N LEU A 89 2.52 -0.73 16.31
CA LEU A 89 2.16 -1.74 17.29
C LEU A 89 3.35 -2.08 18.22
N CYS A 90 4.52 -2.37 17.64
CA CYS A 90 5.73 -2.70 18.40
C CYS A 90 6.14 -1.54 19.34
N GLN A 91 6.11 -0.31 18.82
CA GLN A 91 6.41 0.89 19.60
C GLN A 91 5.44 1.09 20.75
N ARG A 92 4.13 0.87 20.53
CA ARG A 92 3.11 0.96 21.59
C ARG A 92 3.33 -0.10 22.67
N GLN A 93 3.66 -1.33 22.29
CA GLN A 93 3.95 -2.44 23.22
C GLN A 93 5.17 -2.16 24.10
N VAL A 94 6.27 -1.67 23.52
CA VAL A 94 7.46 -1.27 24.28
C VAL A 94 7.17 -0.06 25.17
N LYS A 95 6.55 0.99 24.63
CA LYS A 95 6.24 2.24 25.35
C LYS A 95 5.29 2.03 26.54
N ALA A 96 4.40 1.04 26.48
CA ALA A 96 3.53 0.67 27.60
C ALA A 96 4.28 -0.02 28.78
N GLN A 97 5.43 -0.65 28.51
CA GLN A 97 6.27 -1.32 29.52
C GLN A 97 7.37 -0.42 30.10
N LEU A 98 7.60 0.76 29.51
CA LEU A 98 8.61 1.70 29.98
C LEU A 98 8.12 2.51 31.20
N PRO A 99 8.99 2.78 32.19
CA PRO A 99 8.70 3.73 33.27
C PRO A 99 8.26 5.11 32.73
N ARG A 100 7.45 5.85 33.52
CA ARG A 100 7.00 7.20 33.13
C ARG A 100 8.12 8.25 33.23
N ARG A 101 9.12 8.06 34.09
CA ARG A 101 10.25 8.98 34.29
C ARG A 101 11.42 8.64 33.38
N GLU A 102 12.07 9.68 32.87
CA GLU A 102 13.14 9.56 31.87
C GLU A 102 14.44 8.94 32.43
N SER A 103 14.80 9.27 33.67
CA SER A 103 15.93 8.66 34.38
C SER A 103 15.76 7.16 34.57
N GLU A 104 14.54 6.73 34.94
CA GLU A 104 14.19 5.31 35.11
C GLU A 104 14.14 4.57 33.77
N ARG A 105 13.71 5.24 32.67
CA ARG A 105 13.74 4.68 31.32
C ARG A 105 15.14 4.35 30.83
N ARG A 106 16.12 5.24 31.03
CA ARG A 106 17.50 5.05 30.53
C ARG A 106 18.20 3.82 31.12
N ASN A 107 17.80 3.42 32.32
CA ASN A 107 18.33 2.23 33.01
C ASN A 107 17.47 0.97 32.77
N HIS A 108 16.39 1.06 32.00
CA HIS A 108 15.48 -0.05 31.73
C HIS A 108 16.02 -0.97 30.63
N SER A 109 15.75 -2.28 30.72
CA SER A 109 16.20 -3.28 29.74
C SER A 109 15.72 -2.97 28.31
N LEU A 110 14.50 -2.45 28.18
CA LEU A 110 13.88 -2.06 26.91
C LEU A 110 14.26 -0.65 26.40
N ALA A 111 15.17 0.08 27.06
CA ALA A 111 15.60 1.41 26.62
C ALA A 111 16.12 1.37 25.17
N ARG A 112 17.01 0.41 24.88
CA ARG A 112 17.60 0.21 23.54
C ARG A 112 16.55 -0.17 22.49
N HIS A 113 15.55 -0.97 22.84
CA HIS A 113 14.42 -1.26 21.94
C HIS A 113 13.65 -0.01 21.58
N ALA A 114 13.41 0.88 22.55
CA ALA A 114 12.72 2.14 22.33
C ALA A 114 13.52 3.10 21.45
N ASP A 115 14.83 3.24 21.70
CA ASP A 115 15.75 4.05 20.88
C ASP A 115 15.78 3.58 19.42
N ILE A 116 15.86 2.25 19.22
CA ILE A 116 15.82 1.64 17.89
C ILE A 116 14.48 1.93 17.20
N LEU A 117 13.35 1.73 17.90
CA LEU A 117 12.02 1.95 17.32
C LEU A 117 11.78 3.43 16.98
N ALA A 118 12.27 4.38 17.79
CA ALA A 118 12.22 5.81 17.47
C ALA A 118 13.11 6.18 16.25
N ALA A 119 14.26 5.52 16.10
CA ALA A 119 15.10 5.70 14.92
C ALA A 119 14.46 5.12 13.65
N VAL A 120 13.74 3.98 13.75
CA VAL A 120 12.93 3.43 12.64
C VAL A 120 11.75 4.34 12.31
N GLU A 121 11.05 4.90 13.30
CA GLU A 121 9.97 5.88 13.12
C GLU A 121 10.45 7.08 12.31
N THR A 122 11.64 7.59 12.65
CA THR A 122 12.27 8.71 11.92
C THR A 122 12.53 8.37 10.45
N ARG A 123 12.91 7.12 10.12
CA ARG A 123 13.08 6.68 8.72
C ARG A 123 11.73 6.52 8.01
N LEU A 124 10.75 5.91 8.66
CA LEU A 124 9.38 5.76 8.13
C LEU A 124 8.78 7.12 7.77
N SER A 125 8.84 8.11 8.68
CA SER A 125 8.31 9.46 8.44
C SER A 125 8.97 10.16 7.25
N LEU A 126 10.30 10.04 7.08
CA LEU A 126 11.00 10.62 5.92
C LEU A 126 10.55 9.96 4.61
N LEU A 127 10.51 8.62 4.56
CA LEU A 127 10.00 7.88 3.40
C LEU A 127 8.54 8.27 3.09
N ASN A 128 7.70 8.40 4.11
CA ASN A 128 6.31 8.79 3.98
C ASN A 128 6.17 10.18 3.33
N MET A 129 6.94 11.17 3.81
CA MET A 129 6.97 12.53 3.25
C MET A 129 7.52 12.62 1.82
N THR A 130 8.51 11.78 1.48
CA THR A 130 9.09 11.75 0.13
C THR A 130 8.13 11.11 -0.88
N PHE A 131 7.59 9.94 -0.56
CA PHE A 131 6.85 9.11 -1.52
C PHE A 131 5.33 9.34 -1.50
N MET A 132 4.66 9.38 -0.34
CA MET A 132 3.19 9.25 -0.31
C MET A 132 2.45 10.37 -1.05
N LYS A 133 2.96 11.61 -1.05
CA LYS A 133 2.36 12.71 -1.83
C LYS A 133 2.20 12.39 -3.32
N TYR A 134 3.08 11.55 -3.89
CA TYR A 134 3.01 11.08 -5.28
C TYR A 134 2.20 9.79 -5.43
N VAL A 135 2.21 8.93 -4.41
CA VAL A 135 1.43 7.68 -4.37
C VAL A 135 -0.07 7.97 -4.24
N ASP A 136 -0.46 8.84 -3.32
CA ASP A 136 -1.85 9.27 -3.11
C ASP A 136 -2.40 10.01 -4.35
N SER A 137 -1.53 10.75 -5.05
CA SER A 137 -1.84 11.40 -6.33
C SER A 137 -1.86 10.42 -7.52
N ASN A 138 -1.64 9.12 -7.31
CA ASN A 138 -1.54 8.07 -8.35
C ASN A 138 -0.49 8.36 -9.44
N LEU A 139 0.58 9.08 -9.12
CA LEU A 139 1.66 9.44 -10.04
C LEU A 139 2.76 8.38 -10.09
N CYS A 140 2.96 7.64 -9.01
CA CYS A 140 3.81 6.45 -8.93
C CYS A 140 3.33 5.53 -7.80
N CYS A 141 3.83 4.29 -7.73
CA CYS A 141 3.75 3.49 -6.52
C CYS A 141 4.93 3.78 -5.58
N PHE A 142 4.93 3.17 -4.40
CA PHE A 142 6.13 3.00 -3.60
C PHE A 142 7.11 2.07 -4.35
N ILE A 143 8.26 2.61 -4.75
CA ILE A 143 9.29 1.91 -5.55
C ILE A 143 10.27 1.09 -4.68
N PRO A 144 10.74 1.57 -3.49
CA PRO A 144 11.85 0.94 -2.77
C PRO A 144 11.51 -0.37 -2.02
N GLY A 145 11.27 -1.46 -2.75
CA GLY A 145 10.93 -2.79 -2.19
C GLY A 145 11.87 -3.24 -1.06
N LYS A 146 13.18 -3.28 -1.33
CA LYS A 146 14.23 -3.60 -0.33
C LYS A 146 14.11 -2.83 0.99
N VAL A 147 13.62 -1.59 0.97
CA VAL A 147 13.45 -0.77 2.18
C VAL A 147 12.37 -1.36 3.09
N ILE A 148 11.28 -1.89 2.54
CA ILE A 148 10.22 -2.55 3.32
C ILE A 148 10.78 -3.83 3.96
N ASP A 149 11.51 -4.65 3.19
CA ASP A 149 12.14 -5.89 3.69
C ASP A 149 13.08 -5.62 4.85
N GLU A 150 13.92 -4.59 4.72
CA GLU A 150 14.89 -4.17 5.73
C GLU A 150 14.22 -3.61 6.99
N ILE A 151 13.13 -2.84 6.86
CA ILE A 151 12.33 -2.44 8.04
C ILE A 151 11.77 -3.68 8.74
N TYR A 152 11.20 -4.65 8.01
CA TYR A 152 10.74 -5.90 8.62
C TYR A 152 11.87 -6.73 9.23
N ARG A 153 13.09 -6.71 8.67
CA ARG A 153 14.28 -7.34 9.26
C ARG A 153 14.62 -6.69 10.61
N VAL A 154 14.70 -5.37 10.66
CA VAL A 154 14.99 -4.60 11.90
C VAL A 154 13.89 -4.81 12.94
N LEU A 155 12.61 -4.72 12.58
CA LEU A 155 11.51 -4.93 13.52
C LEU A 155 11.47 -6.35 14.09
N ARG A 156 11.70 -7.38 13.26
CA ARG A 156 11.83 -8.77 13.73
C ARG A 156 13.04 -8.97 14.64
N TYR A 157 14.19 -8.36 14.32
CA TYR A 157 15.36 -8.38 15.19
C TYR A 157 15.09 -7.77 16.56
N VAL A 158 14.46 -6.59 16.62
CA VAL A 158 14.08 -5.91 17.88
C VAL A 158 13.14 -6.78 18.72
N ASN A 159 12.11 -7.35 18.12
CA ASN A 159 11.11 -8.15 18.83
C ASN A 159 11.65 -9.53 19.30
N SER A 160 12.69 -10.06 18.64
CA SER A 160 13.26 -11.38 18.98
C SER A 160 14.46 -11.29 19.93
N THR A 161 15.13 -10.13 20.02
CA THR A 161 16.40 -9.97 20.74
C THR A 161 16.19 -9.32 22.10
N ARG A 162 16.59 -9.99 23.19
CA ARG A 162 16.45 -9.46 24.57
C ARG A 162 17.40 -8.30 24.89
N ALA A 163 18.53 -8.20 24.21
CA ALA A 163 19.54 -7.16 24.40
C ALA A 163 20.12 -6.73 23.04
N PRO A 164 19.41 -5.87 22.28
CA PRO A 164 19.84 -5.46 20.95
C PRO A 164 21.10 -4.58 20.99
N GLN A 165 21.82 -4.60 19.87
CA GLN A 165 22.95 -3.72 19.58
C GLN A 165 22.55 -2.24 19.54
N ARG A 166 23.52 -1.32 19.43
CA ARG A 166 23.21 0.12 19.39
C ARG A 166 22.44 0.45 18.10
N ALA A 167 21.52 1.40 18.17
CA ALA A 167 20.63 1.72 17.05
C ALA A 167 21.37 2.04 15.73
N HIS A 168 22.53 2.69 15.79
CA HIS A 168 23.33 2.97 14.60
C HIS A 168 23.86 1.70 13.90
N GLU A 169 24.33 0.69 14.65
CA GLU A 169 24.77 -0.61 14.12
C GLU A 169 23.60 -1.33 13.43
N VAL A 170 22.45 -1.41 14.10
CA VAL A 170 21.27 -2.16 13.64
C VAL A 170 20.62 -1.50 12.41
N LEU A 171 20.62 -0.17 12.33
CA LEU A 171 19.99 0.62 11.27
C LEU A 171 20.98 1.14 10.21
N GLN A 172 22.21 0.62 10.11
CA GLN A 172 23.15 1.12 9.09
C GLN A 172 22.59 0.91 7.67
N GLU A 173 22.35 -0.35 7.27
CA GLU A 173 21.76 -0.70 5.98
C GLU A 173 20.45 0.06 5.73
N LEU A 174 19.50 0.03 6.69
CA LEU A 174 18.22 0.75 6.58
C LEU A 174 18.40 2.25 6.29
N ARG A 175 19.35 2.92 6.94
CA ARG A 175 19.61 4.35 6.72
C ARG A 175 20.19 4.59 5.34
N ASP A 176 21.11 3.73 4.90
CA ASP A 176 21.80 3.88 3.62
C ASP A 176 20.84 3.65 2.44
N ILE A 177 20.12 2.51 2.42
CA ILE A 177 19.16 2.22 1.34
C ILE A 177 17.97 3.18 1.33
N SER A 178 17.51 3.69 2.49
CA SER A 178 16.46 4.71 2.54
C SER A 178 16.94 6.03 1.92
N SER A 179 18.17 6.43 2.22
CA SER A 179 18.74 7.69 1.73
C SER A 179 18.97 7.62 0.21
N MET A 180 19.59 6.55 -0.28
CA MET A 180 19.75 6.29 -1.71
C MET A 180 18.41 6.26 -2.46
N ALA A 181 17.37 5.66 -1.87
CA ALA A 181 16.05 5.59 -2.47
C ALA A 181 15.38 6.97 -2.59
N MET A 182 15.50 7.83 -1.57
CA MET A 182 14.95 9.18 -1.60
C MET A 182 15.71 10.07 -2.58
N GLU A 183 17.05 10.03 -2.56
CA GLU A 183 17.92 10.77 -3.48
C GLU A 183 17.65 10.39 -4.94
N TYR A 184 17.63 9.09 -5.27
CA TYR A 184 17.30 8.62 -6.61
C TYR A 184 15.90 9.07 -7.06
N PHE A 185 14.93 9.07 -6.14
CA PHE A 185 13.57 9.50 -6.44
C PHE A 185 13.50 10.99 -6.77
N ASP A 186 14.07 11.86 -5.92
CA ASP A 186 14.08 13.31 -6.13
C ASP A 186 14.90 13.72 -7.36
N GLU A 187 16.04 13.05 -7.64
CA GLU A 187 16.86 13.36 -8.80
C GLU A 187 16.32 12.83 -10.13
N LYS A 188 15.83 11.57 -10.16
CA LYS A 188 15.53 10.87 -11.43
C LYS A 188 14.04 10.73 -11.70
N ILE A 189 13.21 10.57 -10.67
CA ILE A 189 11.78 10.27 -10.84
C ILE A 189 10.94 11.55 -10.80
N VAL A 190 11.12 12.39 -9.78
CA VAL A 190 10.36 13.65 -9.61
C VAL A 190 10.42 14.57 -10.85
N PRO A 191 11.55 14.75 -11.56
CA PRO A 191 11.59 15.57 -12.77
C PRO A 191 10.78 14.98 -13.93
N ILE A 192 10.67 13.65 -14.01
CA ILE A 192 9.85 12.95 -15.02
C ILE A 192 8.37 13.13 -14.69
N LEU A 193 7.98 12.96 -13.42
CA LEU A 193 6.60 13.15 -12.95
C LEU A 193 6.13 14.60 -13.18
N LYS A 194 6.98 15.60 -12.86
CA LYS A 194 6.68 17.02 -13.14
C LYS A 194 6.52 17.30 -14.64
N LYS A 195 7.35 16.72 -15.51
CA LYS A 195 7.22 16.87 -16.98
C LYS A 195 5.97 16.22 -17.57
N LYS A 196 5.42 15.19 -16.91
CA LYS A 196 4.16 14.52 -17.33
C LYS A 196 2.90 15.34 -17.00
N LEU A 197 3.01 16.39 -16.18
CA LEU A 197 1.91 17.25 -15.74
C LEU A 197 2.12 18.71 -16.21
N PRO A 198 1.72 19.07 -17.45
CA PRO A 198 1.73 20.47 -17.87
C PRO A 198 0.68 21.27 -17.08
N GLY A 199 1.12 22.14 -16.18
CA GLY A 199 0.28 23.20 -15.59
C GLY A 199 -0.22 22.98 -14.15
N THR A 200 0.38 22.10 -13.35
CA THR A 200 0.09 22.05 -11.90
C THR A 200 1.36 22.21 -11.08
N ASP A 201 1.58 23.41 -10.55
CA ASP A 201 2.64 23.70 -9.58
C ASP A 201 2.31 23.07 -8.22
N LEU A 202 2.61 21.77 -8.08
CA LEU A 202 2.49 20.99 -6.84
C LEU A 202 3.52 21.41 -5.75
N SER A 203 4.17 22.57 -5.89
CA SER A 203 5.37 22.96 -5.15
C SER A 203 5.37 24.47 -4.86
N GLY A 204 4.48 24.94 -3.99
CA GLY A 204 4.42 26.37 -3.66
C GLY A 204 3.49 26.80 -2.52
N ARG A 205 2.84 25.88 -1.80
CA ARG A 205 1.98 26.21 -0.65
C ARG A 205 2.28 25.31 0.54
N LEU A 206 3.42 25.56 1.19
CA LEU A 206 3.63 25.51 2.64
C LEU A 206 5.07 25.96 2.93
N ILE A 207 5.24 26.81 3.97
CA ILE A 207 6.51 27.25 4.58
C ILE A 207 7.35 28.30 3.80
N GLY A 208 7.38 29.53 4.35
CA GLY A 208 8.61 30.26 4.67
C GLY A 208 9.42 30.97 3.57
N SER A 209 9.42 32.31 3.64
CA SER A 209 10.53 33.24 3.33
C SER A 209 11.53 32.90 2.21
N ALA A 210 11.44 33.62 1.09
CA ALA A 210 12.47 33.61 0.05
C ALA A 210 13.73 34.39 0.49
N PRO A 211 14.95 33.85 0.27
CA PRO A 211 16.20 34.57 0.49
C PRO A 211 16.54 35.46 -0.72
N VAL A 212 17.04 36.67 -0.46
CA VAL A 212 17.61 37.54 -1.51
C VAL A 212 19.12 37.32 -1.58
N ALA A 213 19.61 36.94 -2.76
CA ALA A 213 21.03 36.96 -3.09
C ALA A 213 21.34 38.17 -4.00
N GLY A 214 22.27 39.02 -3.57
CA GLY A 214 22.81 40.12 -4.38
C GLY A 214 23.84 39.62 -5.41
N PRO A 215 24.39 40.54 -6.23
CA PRO A 215 25.65 41.14 -5.81
C PRO A 215 25.81 42.65 -6.08
N SER A 216 26.62 43.30 -5.23
CA SER A 216 27.49 44.49 -5.47
C SER A 216 26.91 45.68 -6.28
N THR A 217 26.75 46.90 -5.73
CA THR A 217 27.85 47.74 -5.19
C THR A 217 27.36 48.91 -4.32
N SER A 218 28.23 49.35 -3.40
CA SER A 218 28.45 50.71 -2.87
C SER A 218 27.27 51.69 -2.61
N LEU A 219 27.07 51.98 -1.31
CA LEU A 219 26.92 53.32 -0.70
C LEU A 219 26.00 54.39 -1.37
N THR A 220 24.94 54.84 -0.67
CA THR A 220 24.65 56.27 -0.35
C THR A 220 23.42 56.39 0.58
N THR A 221 23.37 57.50 1.32
CA THR A 221 22.45 57.84 2.43
C THR A 221 21.07 58.38 2.03
N MET A 222 20.05 58.09 2.86
CA MET A 222 18.86 58.91 3.21
C MET A 222 18.33 59.98 2.21
N SER A 223 17.17 59.72 1.60
CA SER A 223 16.09 60.72 1.35
C SER A 223 14.78 60.02 0.95
N LEU A 224 13.71 60.17 1.74
CA LEU A 224 12.63 61.19 1.63
C LEU A 224 11.57 60.92 0.54
N LEU A 225 10.35 60.60 1.01
CA LEU A 225 9.03 60.98 0.48
C LEU A 225 8.86 61.06 -1.06
N ALA A 226 8.41 59.97 -1.68
CA ALA A 226 7.80 60.00 -3.01
C ALA A 226 6.40 59.34 -3.01
N LYS A 227 5.39 60.08 -3.50
CA LYS A 227 4.00 59.61 -3.61
C LYS A 227 3.86 58.67 -4.81
N ASN A 228 3.66 57.37 -4.59
CA ASN A 228 3.27 56.45 -5.66
C ASN A 228 1.75 56.38 -5.80
N THR A 229 1.20 57.12 -6.76
CA THR A 229 -0.12 56.83 -7.32
C THR A 229 -0.04 55.59 -8.21
N PRO A 230 -0.86 54.55 -8.02
CA PRO A 230 -0.82 53.34 -8.86
C PRO A 230 -1.23 53.68 -10.30
N SER A 231 -0.56 53.05 -11.27
CA SER A 231 -0.81 53.38 -12.68
C SER A 231 -2.17 52.84 -13.16
N ARG A 232 -2.85 53.61 -14.02
CA ARG A 232 -4.21 53.30 -14.52
C ARG A 232 -4.29 51.95 -15.29
N SER A 233 -3.15 51.46 -15.80
CA SER A 233 -3.01 50.19 -16.51
C SER A 233 -2.83 48.97 -15.59
N GLU A 234 -2.28 49.15 -14.38
CA GLU A 234 -2.16 48.06 -13.39
C GLU A 234 -3.51 47.78 -12.73
N MET A 235 -4.24 48.83 -12.35
CA MET A 235 -5.56 48.71 -11.72
C MET A 235 -6.58 48.00 -12.63
N THR A 236 -6.51 48.24 -13.95
CA THR A 236 -7.38 47.57 -14.93
C THR A 236 -7.04 46.08 -15.10
N LYS A 237 -5.75 45.70 -15.09
CA LYS A 237 -5.34 44.28 -15.09
C LYS A 237 -5.78 43.55 -13.82
N VAL A 238 -5.60 44.16 -12.64
CA VAL A 238 -6.07 43.59 -11.37
C VAL A 238 -7.58 43.42 -11.36
N GLN A 239 -8.35 44.39 -11.88
CA GLN A 239 -9.81 44.29 -11.92
C GLN A 239 -10.31 43.23 -12.92
N GLN A 240 -9.60 43.02 -14.04
CA GLN A 240 -9.85 41.90 -14.96
C GLN A 240 -9.60 40.56 -14.24
N GLN A 241 -8.47 40.43 -13.53
CA GLN A 241 -8.12 39.21 -12.79
C GLN A 241 -9.13 38.90 -11.67
N VAL A 242 -9.60 39.90 -10.92
CA VAL A 242 -10.63 39.73 -9.89
C VAL A 242 -11.95 39.23 -10.48
N LYS A 243 -12.34 39.69 -11.68
CA LYS A 243 -13.53 39.16 -12.38
C LYS A 243 -13.38 37.70 -12.78
N VAL A 244 -12.24 37.32 -13.37
CA VAL A 244 -11.95 35.93 -13.77
C VAL A 244 -11.92 35.01 -12.54
N ASN A 245 -11.19 35.41 -11.49
CA ASN A 245 -11.14 34.68 -10.23
C ASN A 245 -12.52 34.55 -9.56
N GLY A 246 -13.36 35.59 -9.65
CA GLY A 246 -14.73 35.56 -9.15
C GLY A 246 -15.62 34.54 -9.86
N ALA A 247 -15.51 34.41 -11.18
CA ALA A 247 -16.18 33.37 -11.95
C ALA A 247 -15.66 31.96 -11.62
N SER A 248 -14.35 31.80 -11.43
CA SER A 248 -13.76 30.52 -10.97
C SER A 248 -14.26 30.13 -9.57
N MET A 249 -14.40 31.09 -8.65
CA MET A 249 -14.92 30.85 -7.30
C MET A 249 -16.39 30.40 -7.27
N THR A 250 -17.24 30.82 -8.22
CA THR A 250 -18.64 30.35 -8.26
C THR A 250 -18.75 28.93 -8.82
N VAL A 251 -17.90 28.54 -9.76
CA VAL A 251 -17.78 27.15 -10.24
C VAL A 251 -17.31 26.23 -9.10
N LEU A 252 -16.20 26.57 -8.44
CA LEU A 252 -15.66 25.82 -7.29
C LEU A 252 -16.68 25.66 -6.15
N ARG A 253 -17.51 26.67 -5.88
CA ARG A 253 -18.60 26.56 -4.89
C ARG A 253 -19.68 25.57 -5.29
N ARG A 254 -20.02 25.51 -6.59
CA ARG A 254 -21.01 24.54 -7.12
C ARG A 254 -20.45 23.12 -7.06
N GLU A 255 -19.21 22.90 -7.48
CA GLU A 255 -18.52 21.60 -7.39
C GLU A 255 -18.42 21.12 -5.94
N MET A 256 -18.07 22.01 -5.00
CA MET A 256 -18.02 21.68 -3.57
C MET A 256 -19.40 21.26 -3.02
N GLN A 257 -20.50 21.89 -3.49
CA GLN A 257 -21.86 21.48 -3.13
C GLN A 257 -22.21 20.11 -3.73
N GLU A 258 -21.86 19.86 -5.00
CA GLU A 258 -22.12 18.58 -5.67
C GLU A 258 -21.35 17.42 -5.00
N ILE A 259 -20.08 17.63 -4.65
CA ILE A 259 -19.27 16.67 -3.89
C ILE A 259 -19.92 16.39 -2.52
N ARG A 260 -20.42 17.41 -1.82
CA ARG A 260 -21.09 17.26 -0.53
C ARG A 260 -22.40 16.47 -0.62
N VAL A 261 -23.16 16.62 -1.71
CA VAL A 261 -24.36 15.79 -1.97
C VAL A 261 -23.97 14.34 -2.24
N LYS A 262 -22.99 14.09 -3.12
CA LYS A 262 -22.48 12.74 -3.41
C LYS A 262 -21.91 12.05 -2.15
N GLN A 263 -21.27 12.79 -1.26
CA GLN A 263 -20.77 12.27 0.02
C GLN A 263 -21.91 11.80 0.93
N LEU A 264 -23.01 12.57 1.04
CA LEU A 264 -24.18 12.19 1.83
C LEU A 264 -24.91 10.99 1.22
N GLU A 265 -24.99 10.91 -0.11
CA GLU A 265 -25.58 9.77 -0.81
C GLU A 265 -24.76 8.49 -0.59
N GLN A 266 -23.43 8.55 -0.70
CA GLN A 266 -22.54 7.43 -0.36
C GLN A 266 -22.66 7.01 1.11
N GLN A 267 -22.76 7.98 2.04
CA GLN A 267 -22.96 7.68 3.46
C GLN A 267 -24.27 6.93 3.71
N LYS A 268 -25.36 7.32 3.03
CA LYS A 268 -26.63 6.59 3.11
C LYS A 268 -26.53 5.18 2.51
N GLN A 269 -25.91 5.03 1.34
CA GLN A 269 -25.71 3.71 0.73
C GLN A 269 -24.90 2.76 1.61
N LEU A 270 -23.92 3.27 2.36
CA LEU A 270 -23.17 2.47 3.35
C LEU A 270 -24.05 2.02 4.52
N GLN A 271 -24.91 2.89 5.05
CA GLN A 271 -25.88 2.51 6.10
C GLN A 271 -26.88 1.46 5.61
N ASP A 272 -27.41 1.61 4.39
CA ASP A 272 -28.32 0.64 3.77
C ASP A 272 -27.63 -0.73 3.55
N GLN A 273 -26.31 -0.76 3.31
CA GLN A 273 -25.53 -2.00 3.22
C GLN A 273 -25.24 -2.61 4.60
N GLU A 274 -24.92 -1.79 5.60
CA GLU A 274 -24.68 -2.24 6.98
C GLU A 274 -25.94 -2.88 7.59
N GLN A 275 -27.12 -2.29 7.35
CA GLN A 275 -28.40 -2.89 7.75
C GLN A 275 -28.62 -4.27 7.11
N LYS A 276 -28.36 -4.41 5.79
CA LYS A 276 -28.50 -5.70 5.10
C LYS A 276 -27.53 -6.76 5.61
N LEU A 277 -26.33 -6.37 6.03
CA LEU A 277 -25.36 -7.28 6.65
C LEU A 277 -25.83 -7.74 8.04
N LEU A 278 -26.44 -6.85 8.83
CA LEU A 278 -27.05 -7.21 10.12
C LEU A 278 -28.22 -8.20 9.92
N GLU A 279 -29.11 -7.95 8.97
CA GLU A 279 -30.21 -8.85 8.61
C GLU A 279 -29.70 -10.23 8.17
N GLN A 280 -28.67 -10.30 7.31
CA GLN A 280 -28.05 -11.57 6.91
C GLN A 280 -27.39 -12.30 8.10
N SER A 281 -26.72 -11.56 8.98
CA SER A 281 -26.09 -12.12 10.19
C SER A 281 -27.14 -12.75 11.13
N GLN A 282 -28.29 -12.09 11.30
CA GLN A 282 -29.41 -12.65 12.05
C GLN A 282 -29.95 -13.94 11.41
N VAL A 283 -30.18 -13.95 10.09
CA VAL A 283 -30.67 -15.14 9.37
C VAL A 283 -29.68 -16.31 9.49
N ILE A 284 -28.37 -16.06 9.42
CA ILE A 284 -27.33 -17.08 9.64
C ILE A 284 -27.38 -17.60 11.09
N GLY A 285 -27.59 -16.72 12.07
CA GLY A 285 -27.79 -17.11 13.48
C GLY A 285 -28.99 -18.03 13.67
N GLU A 286 -30.14 -17.70 13.07
CA GLU A 286 -31.35 -18.53 13.11
C GLU A 286 -31.16 -19.88 12.39
N GLN A 287 -30.47 -19.90 11.25
CA GLN A 287 -30.13 -21.15 10.54
C GLN A 287 -29.22 -22.05 11.37
N ASN A 288 -28.19 -21.49 12.01
CA ASN A 288 -27.29 -22.22 12.90
C ASN A 288 -28.02 -22.81 14.12
N ALA A 289 -28.96 -22.06 14.71
CA ALA A 289 -29.80 -22.56 15.80
C ALA A 289 -30.67 -23.75 15.36
N ARG A 290 -31.32 -23.66 14.18
CA ARG A 290 -32.11 -24.76 13.62
C ARG A 290 -31.25 -25.99 13.28
N LEU A 291 -30.04 -25.78 12.76
CA LEU A 291 -29.09 -26.88 12.52
C LEU A 291 -28.70 -27.59 13.82
N ALA A 292 -28.39 -26.83 14.88
CA ALA A 292 -28.07 -27.41 16.19
C ALA A 292 -29.24 -28.22 16.78
N GLU A 293 -30.48 -27.75 16.61
CA GLU A 293 -31.70 -28.49 17.02
C GLU A 293 -31.89 -29.78 16.23
N LEU A 294 -31.66 -29.76 14.90
CA LEU A 294 -31.72 -30.95 14.05
C LEU A 294 -30.62 -31.97 14.40
N GLU A 295 -29.40 -31.51 14.69
CA GLU A 295 -28.35 -32.41 15.19
C GLU A 295 -28.69 -33.02 16.55
N HIS A 296 -29.33 -32.27 17.45
CA HIS A 296 -29.80 -32.79 18.74
C HIS A 296 -30.83 -33.91 18.55
N LYS A 297 -31.85 -33.66 17.71
CA LYS A 297 -32.87 -34.66 17.35
C LYS A 297 -32.26 -35.90 16.70
N LEU A 298 -31.24 -35.75 15.85
CA LEU A 298 -30.49 -36.87 15.29
C LEU A 298 -29.75 -37.68 16.37
N ARG A 299 -29.11 -37.01 17.34
CA ARG A 299 -28.44 -37.67 18.47
C ARG A 299 -29.45 -38.45 19.34
N GLU A 300 -30.61 -37.87 19.66
CA GLU A 300 -31.68 -38.54 20.41
C GLU A 300 -32.28 -39.75 19.66
N LEU A 301 -32.44 -39.66 18.34
CA LEU A 301 -32.90 -40.79 17.51
C LEU A 301 -31.85 -41.92 17.44
N MET A 302 -30.56 -41.61 17.40
CA MET A 302 -29.50 -42.62 17.48
C MET A 302 -29.48 -43.30 18.86
N ASP A 303 -29.58 -42.54 19.94
CA ASP A 303 -29.59 -43.07 21.31
C ASP A 303 -30.82 -43.92 21.61
N SER A 304 -32.01 -43.49 21.16
CA SER A 304 -33.25 -44.27 21.32
C SER A 304 -33.23 -45.56 20.49
N ASN A 305 -32.71 -45.54 19.26
CA ASN A 305 -32.50 -46.75 18.46
C ASN A 305 -31.47 -47.70 19.12
N ALA A 306 -30.37 -47.17 19.68
CA ALA A 306 -29.39 -47.95 20.42
C ALA A 306 -29.97 -48.58 21.70
N ARG A 307 -30.85 -47.87 22.42
CA ARG A 307 -31.59 -48.40 23.57
C ARG A 307 -32.60 -49.49 23.16
N SER A 308 -33.33 -49.26 22.07
CA SER A 308 -34.28 -50.23 21.50
C SER A 308 -33.59 -51.55 21.13
N ARG A 309 -32.45 -51.49 20.42
CA ARG A 309 -31.61 -52.66 20.12
C ARG A 309 -31.14 -53.41 21.37
N LYS A 310 -30.71 -52.68 22.42
CA LYS A 310 -30.33 -53.30 23.70
C LYS A 310 -31.51 -53.95 24.43
N SER A 311 -32.74 -53.45 24.26
CA SER A 311 -33.93 -54.11 24.82
C SER A 311 -34.39 -55.33 24.04
N SER A 312 -34.09 -55.44 22.74
CA SER A 312 -34.42 -56.63 21.94
C SER A 312 -33.47 -57.83 22.16
N ASP A 313 -32.27 -57.61 22.71
CA ASP A 313 -31.29 -58.67 22.98
C ASP A 313 -31.48 -59.42 24.32
N LEU A 314 -32.55 -59.11 25.06
CA LEU A 314 -32.99 -59.85 26.25
C LEU A 314 -34.46 -60.26 26.04
N PRO A 315 -34.80 -61.57 25.94
CA PRO A 315 -34.35 -62.60 26.89
C PRO A 315 -34.04 -63.99 26.27
N ARG A 316 -32.86 -64.57 26.55
CA ARG A 316 -32.63 -66.02 26.28
C ARG A 316 -31.68 -66.79 27.21
N GLN A 317 -31.31 -66.25 28.37
CA GLN A 317 -30.58 -66.98 29.42
C GLN A 317 -31.45 -67.24 30.67
N SER A 318 -32.39 -68.19 30.54
CA SER A 318 -33.04 -68.85 31.68
C SER A 318 -33.57 -70.22 31.24
N LYS A 319 -32.64 -71.14 30.92
CA LYS A 319 -32.84 -72.60 30.71
C LYS A 319 -31.53 -73.30 30.35
N ARG A 320 -30.50 -73.24 31.22
CA ARG A 320 -29.29 -74.11 31.17
C ARG A 320 -28.41 -73.98 32.42
N LEU A 321 -28.97 -74.30 33.60
CA LEU A 321 -28.15 -74.75 34.72
C LEU A 321 -28.50 -76.19 35.07
N ARG A 322 -27.45 -77.02 35.19
CA ARG A 322 -27.41 -78.31 35.89
C ARG A 322 -28.34 -79.42 35.38
N SER A 323 -27.95 -80.01 34.25
CA SER A 323 -27.90 -81.48 34.18
C SER A 323 -26.45 -81.91 33.96
N ARG A 324 -25.86 -82.48 35.01
CA ARG A 324 -24.68 -83.37 34.98
C ARG A 324 -24.62 -84.06 36.34
N LYS A 325 -24.98 -85.34 36.31
CA LYS A 325 -24.61 -86.36 37.29
C LYS A 325 -23.75 -87.37 36.51
#